data_AF-A0A174G679-F1
#
_entry.id   AF-A0A174G679-F1
#
_cell.length_a   1.000
_cell.length_b   1.000
_cell.length_c   1.000
_cell.angle_alpha   90.00
_cell.angle_beta   90.00
_cell.angle_gamma   90.00
#
_symmetry.space_group_name_H-M   'P 1'
#
loop_
_entity.id
_entity.type
_entity.pdbx_description
1 polymer ?
#
loop_
_entity_poly.entity_id
_entity_poly.type
_entity_poly.pdbx_seq_one_letter_code
_entity_poly.pdbx_strand_id
1 'polypeptide(L)' 'MAVAEEKKRIQVTLPLEIWRDLDDYAKSRGVAKSSMAAIAIAEFLERVKEQK' A
#
# COMPACT_ATOMS: atom_id res chain seq x y z
N MET A 1 -18.39 -21.91 8.82
CA MET A 1 -17.06 -21.43 8.40
C MET A 1 -17.28 -20.16 7.60
N ALA A 2 -16.94 -18.98 8.14
CA ALA A 2 -17.11 -17.73 7.40
C ALA A 2 -16.12 -17.72 6.24
N VAL A 3 -16.63 -17.76 5.01
CA VAL A 3 -15.81 -17.63 3.80
C VAL A 3 -15.35 -16.19 3.75
N ALA A 4 -14.16 -15.92 4.28
CA ALA A 4 -13.52 -14.62 4.15
C ALA A 4 -13.30 -14.39 2.65
N GLU A 5 -13.86 -13.28 2.13
CA GLU A 5 -13.68 -12.88 0.73
C GLU A 5 -12.20 -12.98 0.35
N GLU A 6 -11.94 -13.60 -0.80
CA GLU A 6 -10.59 -13.78 -1.32
C GLU A 6 -9.99 -12.40 -1.57
N LYS A 7 -9.15 -11.93 -0.64
CA LYS A 7 -8.47 -10.65 -0.78
C LYS A 7 -7.61 -10.73 -2.04
N LYS A 8 -8.02 -10.03 -3.10
CA LYS A 8 -7.24 -9.89 -4.33
C LYS A 8 -5.85 -9.38 -3.94
N ARG A 9 -4.85 -10.25 -4.08
CA ARG A 9 -3.45 -9.93 -3.80
C ARG A 9 -2.83 -9.40 -5.08
N ILE A 10 -2.13 -8.28 -4.97
CA ILE A 10 -1.29 -7.75 -6.04
C ILE A 10 0.16 -7.81 -5.60
N GLN A 11 1.05 -8.20 -6.50
CA GLN A 11 2.47 -8.04 -6.29
C GLN A 11 2.86 -6.65 -6.79
N VAL A 12 3.50 -5.87 -5.93
CA VAL A 12 4.02 -4.55 -6.28
C VAL A 12 5.53 -4.61 -6.21
N THR A 13 6.18 -4.21 -7.30
CA THR A 13 7.64 -4.09 -7.36
C THR A 13 8.01 -2.63 -7.14
N LEU A 14 8.89 -2.38 -6.16
CA LEU A 14 9.41 -1.07 -5.84
C LEU A 14 10.94 -1.11 -5.88
N PRO A 15 11.61 0.02 -6.22
CA PRO A 15 13.03 0.18 -5.97
C PRO A 15 13.40 -0.11 -4.51
N LEU A 16 14.59 -0.65 -4.28
CA LEU A 16 15.02 -1.10 -2.96
C LEU A 16 14.99 0.02 -1.90
N GLU A 17 15.40 1.23 -2.28
CA GLU A 17 15.40 2.41 -1.41
C GLU A 17 13.97 2.75 -0.95
N ILE A 18 13.04 2.89 -1.90
CA ILE A 18 11.62 3.16 -1.61
C ILE A 18 11.00 2.05 -0.75
N TRP A 19 11.39 0.80 -0.99
CA TRP A 19 10.91 -0.32 -0.20
C TRP A 19 11.39 -0.26 1.26
N ARG A 20 12.63 0.19 1.50
CA ARG A 20 13.18 0.40 2.85
C ARG A 20 12.50 1.56 3.55
N ASP A 21 12.36 2.69 2.87
CA ASP A 21 11.69 3.87 3.43
C ASP A 21 10.24 3.56 3.83
N LEU A 22 9.53 2.80 2.99
CA LEU A 22 8.17 2.34 3.28
C LEU A 22 8.13 1.40 4.50
N ASP A 23 9.13 0.52 4.65
CA ASP A 23 9.22 -0.40 5.78
C ASP A 23 9.47 0.35 7.10
N ASP A 24 10.41 1.28 7.11
CA ASP A 24 10.74 2.10 8.27
C ASP A 24 9.58 3.03 8.65
N TYR A 25 8.92 3.62 7.65
CA TYR A 25 7.74 4.43 7.87
C TYR A 25 6.58 3.62 8.46
N ALA A 26 6.30 2.43 7.93
CA ALA A 26 5.27 1.54 8.45
C ALA A 26 5.57 1.11 9.89
N LYS A 27 6.82 0.76 10.20
CA LYS A 27 7.28 0.45 11.57
C LYS A 27 7.07 1.62 12.53
N SER A 28 7.44 2.83 12.14
CA SER A 28 7.27 4.04 12.97
C SER A 28 5.80 4.32 13.34
N ARG A 29 4.87 3.88 12.50
CA ARG A 29 3.42 4.04 12.67
C ARG A 29 2.74 2.83 13.31
N GLY A 30 3.47 1.73 13.54
CA GLY A 30 2.92 0.49 14.08
C GLY A 30 1.94 -0.21 13.15
N VAL A 31 2.05 -0.01 11.84
CA VAL A 31 1.14 -0.59 10.83
C VAL A 31 1.86 -1.53 9.88
N ALA A 32 1.10 -2.37 9.17
CA ALA A 32 1.66 -3.22 8.14
C ALA A 32 2.11 -2.40 6.92
N LYS A 33 3.26 -2.77 6.34
CA LYS A 33 3.78 -2.20 5.10
C LYS A 33 2.77 -2.24 3.94
N SER A 34 2.00 -3.32 3.83
CA SER A 34 0.95 -3.46 2.81
C SER A 34 -0.21 -2.49 3.00
N SER A 35 -0.56 -2.17 4.25
CA SER A 35 -1.59 -1.15 4.55
C SER A 35 -1.10 0.23 4.12
N MET A 36 0.16 0.56 4.42
CA MET A 36 0.74 1.83 4.01
C MET A 36 0.83 1.96 2.48
N ALA A 37 1.26 0.89 1.80
CA ALA A 37 1.27 0.83 0.34
C ALA A 37 -0.12 1.02 -0.26
N ALA A 38 -1.15 0.39 0.33
CA ALA A 38 -2.53 0.53 -0.13
C ALA A 38 -3.04 1.97 -0.02
N ILE A 39 -2.73 2.66 1.09
CA ILE A 39 -3.08 4.07 1.29
C ILE A 39 -2.39 4.95 0.25
N ALA A 40 -1.08 4.80 0.06
CA ALA A 40 -0.33 5.58 -0.92
C ALA A 40 -0.85 5.40 -2.36
N ILE A 41 -1.21 4.17 -2.73
CA ILE A 41 -1.82 3.87 -4.04
C ILE A 41 -3.20 4.53 -4.15
N ALA A 42 -4.02 4.47 -3.10
CA ALA A 42 -5.35 5.10 -3.10
C ALA A 42 -5.25 6.62 -3.28
N GLU A 43 -4.40 7.30 -2.51
CA GLU A 43 -4.16 8.74 -2.62
C GLU A 43 -3.66 9.14 -4.02
N PHE A 44 -2.75 8.35 -4.59
CA PHE A 44 -2.26 8.58 -5.96
C PHE A 44 -3.41 8.50 -6.97
N LEU A 45 -4.25 7.47 -6.89
CA LEU A 45 -5.38 7.28 -7.80
C LEU A 45 -6.42 8.39 -7.68
N GLU A 46 -6.67 8.90 -6.47
CA GLU A 46 -7.56 10.05 -6.26
C GLU A 46 -7.02 11.30 -6.96
N ARG A 47 -5.73 11.63 -6.75
CA ARG A 47 -5.08 12.77 -7.42
C ARG A 47 -5.08 12.67 -8.94
N VAL A 48 -4.95 11.46 -9.48
CA VAL A 48 -5.01 11.23 -10.94
C VAL A 48 -6.43 11.41 -11.48
N LYS A 49 -7.46 11.07 -10.70
CA LYS A 49 -8.86 11.29 -11.09
C LYS A 49 -9.24 12.76 -11.07
N GLU A 50 -8.78 13.53 -10.08
CA GLU A 50 -9.07 14.97 -9.97
C GLU A 50 -8.42 15.81 -11.09
N GLN A 51 -7.37 15.30 -11.72
CA GLN A 51 -6.68 15.95 -12.85
C GLN A 51 -7.26 15.59 -14.23
N LYS A 52 -8.34 14.81 -14.27
CA LYS A 52 -8.99 14.33 -15.50
C LYS A 52 -10.38 14.92 -15.65
#